data_AF-M2ZS93-F1
#
_entry.id   AF-M2ZS93-F1
#
_cell.length_a   1.000
_cell.length_b   1.000
_cell.length_c   1.000
_cell.angle_alpha   90.00
_cell.angle_beta   90.00
_cell.angle_gamma   90.00
#
_symmetry.space_group_name_H-M   'P 1'
#
loop_
_entity.id
_entity.type
_entity.pdbx_description
1 polymer ?
#
loop_
_entity_poly.entity_id
_entity_poly.type
_entity_poly.pdbx_seq_one_letter_code
_entity_poly.pdbx_strand_id
1 'polypeptide(L)'
;MKTKRPTTRLSTARLLALAALLAPVALSACTDVKRSLGYEKQPPDEFQVVQRAPLSMPPEFTLRPPQPGAVRPQEGTTRDQARQVLVGGRTATPISTEGRTAGDLAMMKRVGADSIQPEIRVLVNKESQALVEADKSFQDRVMFWRKAEPPGTAVDATKETQRLRENQALGKSVSEGETPQVQRRKKAWLEGVFN
;
A
#
# COMPACT_ATOMS: atom_id res chain seq x y z
N MET A 1 26.55 54.36 51.41
CA MET A 1 25.14 53.95 51.20
C MET A 1 25.08 52.86 50.13
N LYS A 2 24.79 51.60 50.49
CA LYS A 2 24.61 50.47 49.55
C LYS A 2 23.11 50.15 49.49
N THR A 3 22.47 50.45 48.37
CA THR A 3 21.06 50.15 48.10
C THR A 3 20.91 48.68 47.69
N LYS A 4 20.24 47.86 48.51
CA LYS A 4 19.87 46.49 48.16
C LYS A 4 18.63 46.53 47.26
N ARG A 5 18.74 46.03 46.01
CA ARG A 5 17.56 45.76 45.17
C ARG A 5 16.89 44.46 45.63
N PRO A 6 15.56 44.42 45.79
CA PRO A 6 14.87 43.19 46.15
C PRO A 6 14.78 42.27 44.93
N THR A 7 15.52 41.16 44.96
CA THR A 7 15.32 40.05 44.03
C THR A 7 14.04 39.33 44.44
N THR A 8 12.93 39.62 43.76
CA THR A 8 11.68 38.87 43.88
C THR A 8 11.90 37.47 43.33
N ARG A 9 12.10 36.48 44.22
CA ARG A 9 12.08 35.07 43.85
C ARG A 9 10.64 34.74 43.42
N LEU A 10 10.41 34.58 42.11
CA LEU A 10 9.17 34.00 41.62
C LEU A 10 9.04 32.59 42.22
N SER A 11 8.01 32.38 43.02
CA SER A 11 7.70 31.08 43.59
C SER A 11 7.31 30.12 42.47
N THR A 12 7.87 28.91 42.51
CA THR A 12 7.57 27.81 41.58
C THR A 12 6.07 27.54 41.44
N ALA A 13 5.30 27.77 42.50
CA ALA A 13 3.83 27.70 42.50
C ALA A 13 3.16 28.71 41.55
N ARG A 14 3.70 29.94 41.40
CA ARG A 14 3.17 30.95 40.47
C ARG A 14 3.49 30.59 39.02
N LEU A 15 4.64 29.98 38.76
CA LEU A 15 5.02 29.48 37.43
C LEU A 15 4.14 28.29 37.01
N LEU A 16 3.85 27.36 37.95
CA LEU A 16 2.95 26.24 37.70
C LEU A 16 1.50 26.70 37.46
N ALA A 17 1.02 27.68 38.22
CA ALA A 17 -0.31 28.26 38.01
C ALA A 17 -0.43 28.97 36.64
N LEU A 18 0.62 29.69 36.22
CA LEU A 18 0.65 30.34 34.91
C LEU A 18 0.70 29.32 33.77
N ALA A 19 1.47 28.24 33.91
CA ALA A 19 1.53 27.15 32.93
C ALA A 19 0.19 26.41 32.81
N ALA A 20 -0.50 26.17 33.93
CA ALA A 20 -1.83 25.56 33.93
C ALA A 20 -2.88 26.44 33.23
N LEU A 21 -2.76 27.77 33.34
CA LEU A 21 -3.65 28.72 32.67
C LEU A 21 -3.38 28.83 31.16
N LEU A 22 -2.11 28.68 30.73
CA LEU A 22 -1.70 28.77 29.32
C LEU A 22 -1.89 27.47 28.52
N ALA A 23 -1.91 26.31 29.19
CA ALA A 23 -2.13 25.01 28.56
C ALA A 23 -3.39 24.92 27.68
N PRO A 24 -4.59 25.39 28.10
CA PRO A 24 -5.79 25.30 27.25
C PRO A 24 -5.72 26.16 25.99
N VAL A 25 -5.00 27.30 26.03
CA VAL A 25 -4.83 28.20 24.87
C VAL A 25 -3.90 27.58 23.82
N ALA A 26 -2.88 26.83 24.27
CA ALA A 26 -2.00 26.10 23.36
C ALA A 26 -2.72 24.94 22.66
N LEU A 27 -3.67 24.27 23.34
CA LEU A 27 -4.45 23.19 22.75
C LEU A 27 -5.48 23.67 21.71
N SER A 28 -6.05 24.88 21.86
CA SER A 28 -6.97 25.45 20.86
C SER A 28 -6.29 25.88 19.56
N ALA A 29 -4.96 26.08 19.56
CA ALA A 29 -4.22 26.39 18.33
C ALA A 29 -4.06 25.17 17.40
N CYS A 30 -4.13 23.96 17.94
CA CYS A 30 -3.96 22.73 17.14
C CYS A 30 -5.16 22.43 16.23
N THR A 31 -6.34 23.02 16.49
CA THR A 31 -7.53 22.79 15.66
C THR A 31 -7.46 23.51 14.32
N ASP A 32 -6.92 24.73 14.29
CA ASP A 32 -6.73 25.49 13.04
C ASP A 32 -5.66 24.87 12.14
N VAL A 33 -4.59 24.33 12.74
CA VAL A 33 -3.55 23.58 12.01
C VAL A 33 -4.13 22.30 11.39
N LYS A 34 -5.06 21.62 12.06
CA LYS A 34 -5.76 20.46 11.50
C LYS A 34 -6.58 20.82 10.26
N ARG A 35 -7.21 21.99 10.25
CA ARG A 35 -8.00 22.51 9.12
C ARG A 35 -7.10 22.92 7.95
N SER A 36 -5.98 23.60 8.21
CA SER A 36 -5.03 24.04 7.17
C SER A 36 -4.24 22.89 6.54
N LEU A 37 -3.97 21.82 7.30
CA LEU A 37 -3.34 20.59 6.82
C LEU A 37 -4.33 19.66 6.08
N GLY A 38 -5.60 20.05 5.93
CA GLY A 38 -6.60 19.29 5.17
C GLY A 38 -7.11 18.03 5.87
N TYR A 39 -6.87 17.87 7.18
CA TYR A 39 -7.41 16.77 7.99
C TYR A 39 -8.88 16.98 8.38
N GLU A 40 -9.45 18.16 8.12
CA GLU A 40 -10.86 18.46 8.32
C GLU A 40 -11.58 18.52 6.97
N LYS A 41 -12.65 17.75 6.83
CA LYS A 41 -13.44 17.66 5.59
C LYS A 41 -14.26 18.95 5.44
N GLN A 42 -13.85 19.81 4.53
CA GLN A 42 -14.62 20.99 4.11
C GLN A 42 -15.34 20.64 2.79
N PRO A 43 -16.63 20.23 2.83
CA PRO A 43 -17.38 19.99 1.60
C PRO A 43 -17.53 21.32 0.84
N PRO A 44 -17.36 21.31 -0.50
CA PRO A 44 -17.70 22.47 -1.32
C PRO A 44 -19.16 22.86 -1.13
N ASP A 45 -19.48 24.13 -1.27
CA ASP A 45 -20.87 24.61 -1.19
C ASP A 45 -21.66 24.10 -2.40
N GLU A 46 -22.52 23.11 -2.16
CA GLU A 46 -23.36 22.44 -3.14
C GLU A 46 -24.33 23.40 -3.86
N PHE A 47 -24.54 24.61 -3.30
CA PHE A 47 -25.41 25.65 -3.87
C PHE A 47 -24.65 26.79 -4.55
N GLN A 48 -23.31 26.73 -4.58
CA GLN A 48 -22.51 27.73 -5.27
C GLN A 48 -22.56 27.50 -6.78
N VAL A 49 -23.43 28.25 -7.45
CA VAL A 49 -23.54 28.22 -8.92
C VAL A 49 -22.34 28.91 -9.54
N VAL A 50 -21.38 28.12 -10.02
CA VAL A 50 -20.24 28.62 -10.81
C VAL A 50 -20.71 28.87 -12.25
N GLN A 51 -20.78 30.13 -12.64
CA GLN A 51 -21.09 30.52 -14.02
C GLN A 51 -19.94 30.09 -14.94
N ARG A 52 -20.21 29.16 -15.86
CA ARG A 52 -19.25 28.78 -16.90
C ARG A 52 -19.38 29.73 -18.08
N ALA A 53 -18.25 30.03 -18.73
CA ALA A 53 -18.26 30.75 -20.00
C ALA A 53 -19.17 30.02 -21.01
N PRO A 54 -19.99 30.73 -21.79
CA PRO A 54 -20.87 30.10 -22.77
C PRO A 54 -20.04 29.29 -23.77
N LEU A 55 -20.45 28.04 -24.01
CA LEU A 55 -19.88 27.22 -25.08
C LEU A 55 -20.29 27.84 -26.42
N SER A 56 -19.36 28.54 -27.06
CA SER A 56 -19.52 28.96 -28.45
C SER A 56 -19.31 27.74 -29.34
N MET A 57 -20.33 27.42 -30.14
CA MET A 57 -20.19 26.37 -31.15
C MET A 57 -19.37 26.94 -32.30
N PRO A 58 -18.21 26.34 -32.65
CA PRO A 58 -17.39 26.84 -33.75
C PRO A 58 -18.17 26.76 -35.07
N PRO A 59 -17.99 27.73 -35.99
CA PRO A 59 -18.82 27.89 -37.18
C PRO A 59 -18.68 26.77 -38.22
N GLU A 60 -17.62 25.96 -38.14
CA GLU A 60 -17.34 24.89 -39.11
C GLU A 60 -17.42 23.52 -38.45
N PHE A 61 -18.56 22.84 -38.66
CA PHE A 61 -18.76 21.43 -38.29
C PHE A 61 -18.77 20.53 -39.54
N THR A 62 -17.88 20.78 -40.49
CA THR A 62 -17.70 19.94 -41.70
C THR A 62 -16.84 18.69 -41.44
N LEU A 63 -16.94 18.11 -40.25
CA LEU A 63 -16.42 16.77 -40.02
C LEU A 63 -17.40 15.78 -40.66
N ARG A 64 -16.89 14.98 -41.59
CA ARG A 64 -17.65 13.86 -42.17
C ARG A 64 -18.16 12.99 -41.02
N PRO A 65 -19.48 12.74 -40.92
CA PRO A 65 -20.02 11.88 -39.87
C PRO A 65 -19.27 10.54 -39.89
N PRO A 66 -18.80 10.05 -38.73
CA PRO A 66 -18.13 8.76 -38.67
C PRO A 66 -19.09 7.69 -39.18
N GLN A 67 -18.64 6.86 -40.11
CA GLN A 67 -19.46 5.78 -40.64
C GLN A 67 -19.76 4.78 -39.50
N PRO A 68 -21.03 4.42 -39.28
CA PRO A 68 -21.38 3.37 -38.32
C PRO A 68 -20.59 2.09 -38.64
N GLY A 69 -19.77 1.62 -37.68
CA GLY A 69 -18.94 0.42 -37.84
C GLY A 69 -17.51 0.64 -38.35
N ALA A 70 -17.12 1.87 -38.72
CA ALA A 70 -15.72 2.16 -39.03
C ALA A 70 -14.86 2.18 -37.75
N VAL A 71 -13.66 1.59 -37.84
CA VAL A 71 -12.69 1.57 -36.73
C VAL A 71 -12.32 3.01 -36.37
N ARG A 72 -12.49 3.37 -35.09
CA ARG A 72 -12.10 4.70 -34.60
C ARG A 72 -10.57 4.82 -34.72
N PRO A 73 -10.03 5.82 -35.43
CA PRO A 73 -8.59 5.99 -35.58
C PRO A 73 -7.86 6.18 -34.24
N GLN A 74 -8.56 6.70 -33.23
CA GLN A 74 -8.06 6.93 -31.88
C GLN A 74 -7.91 5.64 -31.05
N GLU A 75 -8.66 4.58 -31.37
CA GLU A 75 -8.72 3.37 -30.53
C GLU A 75 -7.66 2.32 -30.92
N GLY A 76 -6.94 2.46 -32.02
CA GLY A 76 -5.93 1.47 -32.46
C GLY A 76 -6.53 0.08 -32.71
N THR A 77 -5.70 -0.92 -33.01
CA THR A 77 -6.20 -2.30 -33.18
C THR A 77 -6.36 -3.00 -31.83
N THR A 78 -7.27 -3.97 -31.73
CA THR A 78 -7.45 -4.78 -30.51
C THR A 78 -6.16 -5.50 -30.09
N ARG A 79 -5.32 -5.87 -31.06
CA ARG A 79 -3.99 -6.46 -30.82
C ARG A 79 -3.04 -5.48 -30.15
N ASP A 80 -3.04 -4.21 -30.57
CA ASP A 80 -2.19 -3.17 -29.99
C ASP A 80 -2.64 -2.79 -28.59
N GLN A 81 -3.96 -2.72 -28.37
CA GLN A 81 -4.54 -2.55 -27.03
C GLN A 81 -4.14 -3.69 -26.09
N ALA A 82 -4.28 -4.95 -26.54
CA ALA A 82 -3.87 -6.11 -25.74
C ALA A 82 -2.36 -6.10 -25.45
N ARG A 83 -1.53 -5.72 -26.43
CA ARG A 83 -0.09 -5.58 -26.24
C ARG A 83 0.24 -4.51 -25.21
N GLN A 84 -0.46 -3.37 -25.21
CA GLN A 84 -0.24 -2.29 -24.25
C GLN A 84 -0.67 -2.68 -22.82
N VAL A 85 -1.72 -3.48 -22.68
CA VAL A 85 -2.12 -4.06 -21.39
C VAL A 85 -1.07 -5.06 -20.89
N LEU A 86 -0.54 -5.92 -21.77
CA LEU A 86 0.44 -6.96 -21.41
C LEU A 86 1.83 -6.41 -21.10
N VAL A 87 2.30 -5.42 -21.87
CA VAL A 87 3.61 -4.79 -21.66
C VAL A 87 3.54 -3.78 -20.51
N GLY A 88 2.32 -3.35 -20.15
CA GLY A 88 2.07 -2.21 -19.29
C GLY A 88 2.52 -0.94 -20.01
N GLY A 89 1.67 0.07 -20.09
CA GLY A 89 2.04 1.40 -20.60
C GLY A 89 3.06 2.09 -19.69
N ARG A 90 4.27 1.55 -19.59
CA ARG A 90 5.40 2.04 -18.80
C ARG A 90 6.32 2.88 -19.68
N THR A 91 5.76 3.67 -20.59
CA THR A 91 6.47 4.85 -21.06
C THR A 91 6.43 5.83 -19.90
N ALA A 92 7.57 6.04 -19.25
CA ALA A 92 7.74 7.01 -18.17
C ALA A 92 6.97 8.28 -18.53
N THR A 93 5.87 8.57 -17.82
CA THR A 93 5.11 9.80 -18.07
C THR A 93 6.05 10.94 -17.70
N PRO A 94 6.43 11.81 -18.65
CA PRO A 94 7.26 12.95 -18.34
C PRO A 94 6.54 13.80 -17.29
N ILE A 95 7.29 14.37 -16.35
CA ILE A 95 6.73 15.31 -15.38
C ILE A 95 6.11 16.46 -16.18
N SER A 96 4.79 16.61 -16.12
CA SER A 96 4.10 17.69 -16.80
C SER A 96 4.56 19.02 -16.21
N THR A 97 5.21 19.84 -17.05
CA THR A 97 5.62 21.21 -16.70
C THR A 97 4.64 22.25 -17.25
N GLU A 98 3.66 21.85 -18.05
CA GLU A 98 2.64 22.72 -18.60
C GLU A 98 1.81 23.37 -17.47
N GLY A 99 1.75 24.70 -17.47
CA GLY A 99 1.01 25.48 -16.48
C GLY A 99 1.72 25.72 -15.13
N ARG A 100 2.96 25.26 -14.95
CA ARG A 100 3.71 25.48 -13.69
C ARG A 100 4.47 26.82 -13.70
N THR A 101 4.51 27.48 -12.56
CA THR A 101 5.27 28.73 -12.40
C THR A 101 6.76 28.44 -12.20
N ALA A 102 7.61 29.44 -12.41
CA ALA A 102 9.05 29.32 -12.14
C ALA A 102 9.34 28.98 -10.66
N GLY A 103 8.49 29.46 -9.73
CA GLY A 103 8.57 29.14 -8.32
C GLY A 103 8.31 27.66 -8.03
N ASP A 104 7.30 27.07 -8.68
CA ASP A 104 6.96 25.65 -8.53
C ASP A 104 8.12 24.75 -8.99
N LEU A 105 8.72 25.08 -10.13
CA LEU A 105 9.87 24.35 -10.66
C LEU A 105 11.09 24.45 -9.73
N ALA A 106 11.33 25.63 -9.14
CA ALA A 106 12.41 25.83 -8.18
C ALA A 106 12.18 25.05 -6.88
N MET A 107 10.93 25.00 -6.39
CA MET A 107 10.55 24.20 -5.23
C MET A 107 10.75 22.71 -5.50
N MET A 108 10.26 22.21 -6.64
CA MET A 108 10.38 20.79 -7.03
C MET A 108 11.83 20.33 -7.10
N LYS A 109 12.72 21.17 -7.64
CA LYS A 109 14.16 20.90 -7.63
C LYS A 109 14.74 20.84 -6.20
N ARG A 110 14.28 21.70 -5.30
CA ARG A 110 14.72 21.69 -3.88
C ARG A 110 14.25 20.46 -3.12
N VAL A 111 13.04 19.95 -3.40
CA VAL A 111 12.49 18.77 -2.72
C VAL A 111 12.83 17.44 -3.42
N GLY A 112 13.62 17.48 -4.51
CA GLY A 112 13.98 16.29 -5.28
C GLY A 112 12.80 15.63 -6.00
N ALA A 113 11.74 16.40 -6.27
CA ALA A 113 10.57 15.96 -7.03
C ALA A 113 10.73 16.25 -8.54
N ASP A 114 11.96 16.48 -8.98
CA ASP A 114 12.35 16.74 -10.36
C ASP A 114 12.48 15.46 -11.21
N SER A 115 12.39 14.29 -10.59
CA SER A 115 12.45 12.98 -11.25
C SER A 115 11.37 12.02 -10.71
N ILE A 116 10.70 11.31 -11.63
CA ILE A 116 9.76 10.23 -11.28
C ILE A 116 10.54 8.93 -11.26
N GLN A 117 10.55 8.23 -10.13
CA GLN A 117 11.10 6.88 -10.03
C GLN A 117 10.16 5.88 -10.77
N PRO A 118 10.59 5.25 -11.89
CA PRO A 118 9.70 4.41 -12.71
C PRO A 118 9.18 3.15 -11.98
N GLU A 119 9.91 2.74 -10.94
CA GLU A 119 9.65 1.53 -10.16
C GLU A 119 9.15 1.82 -8.73
N ILE A 120 8.69 3.06 -8.43
CA ILE A 120 8.26 3.42 -7.07
C ILE A 120 7.19 2.48 -6.49
N ARG A 121 6.29 1.97 -7.34
CA ARG A 121 5.27 1.00 -6.91
C ARG A 121 5.87 -0.35 -6.50
N VAL A 122 6.91 -0.80 -7.19
CA VAL A 122 7.62 -2.03 -6.84
C VAL A 122 8.37 -1.86 -5.52
N LEU A 123 9.02 -0.71 -5.34
CA LEU A 123 9.70 -0.36 -4.08
C LEU A 123 8.71 -0.34 -2.90
N VAL A 124 7.62 0.42 -3.02
CA VAL A 124 6.58 0.52 -1.97
C VAL A 124 5.98 -0.84 -1.65
N ASN A 125 5.71 -1.67 -2.68
CA ASN A 125 5.19 -3.02 -2.46
C ASN A 125 6.21 -3.89 -1.71
N LYS A 126 7.50 -3.81 -2.05
CA LYS A 126 8.56 -4.55 -1.37
C LYS A 126 8.71 -4.13 0.09
N GLU A 127 8.70 -2.83 0.36
CA GLU A 127 8.75 -2.27 1.72
C GLU A 127 7.52 -2.67 2.53
N SER A 128 6.34 -2.58 1.91
CA SER A 128 5.07 -2.97 2.54
C SER A 128 5.03 -4.47 2.85
N GLN A 129 5.54 -5.32 1.96
CA GLN A 129 5.68 -6.75 2.20
C GLN A 129 6.61 -7.05 3.39
N ALA A 130 7.72 -6.33 3.52
CA ALA A 130 8.64 -6.50 4.65
C ALA A 130 7.98 -6.13 5.98
N LEU A 131 7.16 -5.08 6.02
CA LEU A 131 6.39 -4.68 7.21
C LEU A 131 5.31 -5.72 7.55
N VAL A 132 4.59 -6.23 6.56
CA VAL A 132 3.57 -7.27 6.76
C VAL A 132 4.18 -8.55 7.33
N GLU A 133 5.35 -8.96 6.85
CA GLU A 133 6.03 -10.15 7.37
C GLU A 133 6.53 -9.94 8.81
N ALA A 134 7.02 -8.75 9.13
CA ALA A 134 7.39 -8.41 10.50
C ALA A 134 6.18 -8.45 11.45
N ASP A 135 5.01 -7.97 11.02
CA ASP A 135 3.78 -7.95 11.82
C ASP A 135 3.22 -9.36 12.08
N LYS A 136 3.29 -10.26 11.08
CA LYS A 136 2.97 -11.69 11.28
C LYS A 136 3.81 -12.31 12.38
N SER A 137 5.10 -12.00 12.48
CA SER A 137 5.97 -12.57 13.52
C SER A 137 5.57 -12.15 14.95
N PHE A 138 5.02 -10.94 15.10
CA PHE A 138 4.47 -10.45 16.36
C PHE A 138 3.10 -11.09 16.64
N GLN A 139 2.20 -11.08 15.65
CA GLN A 139 0.89 -11.71 15.79
C GLN A 139 1.00 -13.20 16.08
N ASP A 140 1.88 -13.94 15.40
CA ASP A 140 2.13 -15.35 15.65
C ASP A 140 2.69 -15.61 17.05
N ARG A 141 3.53 -14.71 17.59
CA ARG A 141 4.00 -14.82 18.98
C ARG A 141 2.87 -14.67 19.99
N VAL A 142 1.88 -13.81 19.69
CA VAL A 142 0.69 -13.61 20.54
C VAL A 142 -0.31 -14.77 20.38
N MET A 143 -0.58 -15.19 19.14
CA MET A 143 -1.55 -16.25 18.80
C MET A 143 -1.03 -17.65 19.17
N PHE A 144 0.25 -17.92 18.89
CA PHE A 144 0.92 -19.18 19.14
C PHE A 144 1.91 -19.07 20.31
N TRP A 145 1.45 -18.51 21.43
CA TRP A 145 2.23 -18.36 22.67
C TRP A 145 2.73 -19.69 23.31
N ARG A 146 2.32 -20.83 22.73
CA ARG A 146 2.57 -22.20 23.19
C ARG A 146 3.31 -22.91 22.07
N LYS A 147 4.19 -23.86 22.44
CA LYS A 147 4.93 -24.67 21.48
C LYS A 147 3.94 -25.35 20.51
N ALA A 148 4.13 -25.12 19.22
CA ALA A 148 3.35 -25.76 18.18
C ALA A 148 3.51 -27.28 18.27
N GLU A 149 2.40 -28.01 18.12
CA GLU A 149 2.46 -29.46 17.94
C GLU A 149 3.37 -29.76 16.72
N PRO A 150 4.15 -30.85 16.77
CA PRO A 150 4.93 -31.25 15.61
C PRO A 150 3.98 -31.43 14.42
N PRO A 151 4.34 -30.91 13.23
CA PRO A 151 3.52 -31.12 12.04
C PRO A 151 3.34 -32.63 11.82
N GLY A 152 2.11 -33.03 11.48
CA GLY A 152 1.80 -34.41 11.14
C GLY A 152 2.70 -34.92 10.02
N THR A 153 2.96 -36.22 10.00
CA THR A 153 3.71 -36.86 8.91
C THR A 153 2.94 -36.73 7.60
N ALA A 154 3.61 -36.26 6.55
CA ALA A 154 2.98 -36.10 5.25
C ALA A 154 2.60 -37.48 4.68
N VAL A 155 1.34 -37.62 4.26
CA VAL A 155 0.83 -38.81 3.57
C VAL A 155 1.37 -38.84 2.14
N ASP A 156 1.77 -40.01 1.66
CA ASP A 156 2.18 -40.23 0.27
C ASP A 156 0.93 -40.21 -0.62
N ALA A 157 0.69 -39.08 -1.27
CA ALA A 157 -0.50 -38.87 -2.10
C ALA A 157 -0.67 -39.93 -3.19
N THR A 158 0.44 -40.44 -3.75
CA THR A 158 0.39 -41.41 -4.85
C THR A 158 -0.05 -42.78 -4.35
N LYS A 159 0.57 -43.26 -3.26
CA LYS A 159 0.23 -44.56 -2.67
C LYS A 159 -1.14 -44.53 -1.99
N GLU A 160 -1.53 -43.41 -1.39
CA GLU A 160 -2.86 -43.27 -0.79
C GLU A 160 -3.96 -43.30 -1.85
N THR A 161 -3.76 -42.61 -2.98
CA THR A 161 -4.69 -42.68 -4.12
C THR A 161 -4.84 -44.12 -4.62
N GLN A 162 -3.75 -44.87 -4.67
CA GLN A 162 -3.78 -46.27 -5.08
C GLN A 162 -4.55 -47.14 -4.07
N ARG A 163 -4.29 -47.01 -2.77
CA ARG A 163 -5.02 -47.70 -1.69
C ARG A 163 -6.53 -47.44 -1.77
N LEU A 164 -6.92 -46.18 -1.99
CA LEU A 164 -8.32 -45.79 -2.09
C LEU A 164 -9.02 -46.44 -3.28
N ARG A 165 -8.35 -46.55 -4.43
CA ARG A 165 -8.89 -47.24 -5.62
C ARG A 165 -9.05 -48.74 -5.39
N GLU A 166 -8.08 -49.37 -4.74
CA GLU A 166 -8.12 -50.80 -4.40
C GLU A 166 -9.24 -51.11 -3.41
N ASN A 167 -9.42 -50.29 -2.37
CA ASN A 167 -10.51 -50.43 -1.41
C ASN A 167 -11.89 -50.24 -2.05
N GLN A 168 -12.03 -49.28 -2.97
CA GLN A 168 -13.25 -49.11 -3.76
C GLN A 168 -13.56 -50.33 -4.63
N ALA A 169 -12.55 -50.91 -5.28
CA ALA A 169 -12.71 -52.10 -6.11
C ALA A 169 -13.08 -53.37 -5.31
N LEU A 170 -12.58 -53.46 -4.07
CA LEU A 170 -12.82 -54.59 -3.16
C LEU A 170 -14.08 -54.41 -2.28
N GLY A 171 -14.81 -53.29 -2.41
CA GLY A 171 -15.99 -52.98 -1.60
C GLY A 171 -15.69 -52.75 -0.11
N LYS A 172 -14.45 -52.42 0.24
CA LYS A 172 -14.02 -52.13 1.62
C LYS A 172 -14.26 -50.66 1.99
N SER A 173 -14.26 -50.37 3.28
CA SER A 173 -14.42 -48.99 3.77
C SER A 173 -13.19 -48.11 3.42
N VAL A 174 -13.39 -46.80 3.28
CA VAL A 174 -12.32 -45.83 2.94
C VAL A 174 -11.22 -45.78 4.02
N SER A 175 -11.59 -46.05 5.27
CA SER A 175 -10.70 -46.05 6.43
C SER A 175 -9.98 -47.39 6.65
N GLU A 176 -10.24 -48.41 5.82
CA GLU A 176 -9.65 -49.74 5.97
C GLU A 176 -8.19 -49.77 5.49
N GLY A 177 -7.25 -50.06 6.40
CA GLY A 177 -5.84 -50.23 6.08
C GLY A 177 -4.94 -49.06 6.47
N GLU A 178 -3.62 -49.30 6.44
CA GLU A 178 -2.62 -48.30 6.83
C GLU A 178 -2.50 -47.19 5.77
N THR A 179 -2.50 -45.93 6.23
CA THR A 179 -2.24 -44.76 5.37
C THR A 179 -0.74 -44.68 5.09
N PRO A 180 -0.30 -44.73 3.82
CA PRO A 180 1.11 -44.70 3.48
C PRO A 180 1.68 -43.31 3.79
N GLN A 181 2.65 -43.24 4.69
CA GLN A 181 3.31 -41.99 5.08
C GLN A 181 4.67 -41.86 4.38
N VAL A 182 5.03 -40.63 4.01
CA VAL A 182 6.35 -40.30 3.45
C VAL A 182 7.37 -40.29 4.59
N GLN A 183 7.96 -41.44 4.88
CA GLN A 183 9.10 -41.50 5.79
C GLN A 183 10.36 -40.99 5.08
N ARG A 184 10.78 -39.76 5.40
CA ARG A 184 12.08 -39.25 4.96
C ARG A 184 13.16 -40.02 5.73
N ARG A 185 13.81 -40.97 5.07
CA ARG A 185 14.96 -41.70 5.63
C ARG A 185 16.04 -40.69 6.00
N LYS A 186 16.49 -40.70 7.26
CA LYS A 186 17.62 -39.87 7.69
C LYS A 186 18.87 -40.47 7.08
N LYS A 187 19.52 -39.71 6.19
CA LYS A 187 20.82 -40.07 5.61
C LYS A 187 21.79 -40.36 6.76
N ALA A 188 22.40 -41.55 6.76
CA ALA A 188 23.34 -41.91 7.80
C ALA A 188 24.60 -41.04 7.71
N TRP A 189 25.26 -40.78 8.83
CA TRP A 189 26.43 -39.89 8.90
C TRP A 189 27.62 -40.32 8.02
N LEU A 190 27.63 -41.57 7.54
CA LEU A 190 28.64 -42.14 6.61
C LEU A 190 28.12 -42.38 5.19
N GLU A 191 26.84 -42.13 4.92
CA GLU A 191 26.23 -42.38 3.61
C GLU A 191 26.69 -41.30 2.63
N GLY A 192 27.69 -41.59 1.80
CA GLY A 192 28.31 -40.61 0.87
C GLY A 192 29.80 -40.32 1.12
N VAL A 193 30.42 -40.98 2.11
CA VAL A 193 31.89 -40.93 2.29
C VAL A 193 32.62 -41.92 1.35
N PHE A 194 31.91 -42.93 0.83
CA PHE A 194 32.46 -43.98 -0.03
C PHE A 194 31.86 -44.00 -1.44
N ASN A 195 31.48 -42.85 -1.99
CA ASN A 195 31.08 -42.69 -3.39
C ASN A 195 31.96 -41.65 -4.07
#